data_AF-A0A4Q6EPE1-F1
#
_entry.id   AF-A0A4Q6EPE1-F1
#
_cell.length_a   1.000
_cell.length_b   1.000
_cell.length_c   1.000
_cell.angle_alpha   90.00
_cell.angle_beta   90.00
_cell.angle_gamma   90.00
#
_symmetry.space_group_name_H-M   'P 1'
#
loop_
_entity.id
_entity.type
_entity.pdbx_description
1 polymer ?
#
loop_
_entity_poly.entity_id
_entity_poly.type
_entity_poly.pdbx_seq_one_letter_code
_entity_poly.pdbx_strand_id
1 'polypeptide(L)'
;MLYSLVLPLFVGTCSVIQNALNKQISNRISLPLSLLVNNLLVLLLSVALFFTLRLWPDDALPAMFRTRAGIQDFSLKFLVPGLCGFLLITLAPYAIEKAGATRVFIGIIVAQIVVSILWDFVAEAIPLSPTRLAGAALGLAGAWLASR
;
A
#
# COMPACT_ATOMS: atom_id res chain seq x y z
N MET A 1 -2.29 -19.71 -5.51
CA MET A 1 -2.21 -19.86 -4.04
C MET A 1 -0.94 -19.29 -3.43
N LEU A 2 0.27 -19.65 -3.91
CA LEU A 2 1.51 -19.13 -3.31
C LEU A 2 1.61 -17.60 -3.43
N TYR A 3 1.40 -17.05 -4.62
CA TYR A 3 1.45 -15.60 -4.87
C TYR A 3 0.41 -14.80 -4.05
N SER A 4 -0.80 -15.35 -3.89
CA SER A 4 -1.89 -14.73 -3.13
C SER A 4 -1.66 -14.71 -1.61
N LEU A 5 -0.67 -15.45 -1.09
CA LEU A 5 -0.35 -15.47 0.34
C LEU A 5 1.00 -14.79 0.61
N VAL A 6 2.03 -15.14 -0.16
CA VAL A 6 3.41 -14.67 0.08
C VAL A 6 3.56 -13.20 -0.26
N LEU A 7 3.02 -12.71 -1.38
CA LEU A 7 3.18 -11.32 -1.77
C LEU A 7 2.48 -10.36 -0.78
N PRO A 8 1.21 -10.58 -0.38
CA PRO A 8 0.58 -9.72 0.62
C PRO A 8 1.30 -9.76 1.97
N LEU A 9 1.80 -10.92 2.40
CA LEU A 9 2.57 -11.04 3.63
C LEU A 9 3.87 -10.23 3.57
N PHE A 10 4.59 -10.32 2.46
CA PHE A 10 5.82 -9.57 2.25
C PHE A 10 5.55 -8.05 2.21
N VAL A 11 4.56 -7.62 1.43
CA VAL A 11 4.17 -6.21 1.33
C VAL A 11 3.71 -5.68 2.70
N GLY A 12 2.91 -6.44 3.44
CA GLY A 12 2.49 -6.10 4.80
C GLY A 12 3.68 -5.92 5.74
N THR A 13 4.64 -6.85 5.68
CA THR A 13 5.88 -6.79 6.47
C THR A 13 6.70 -5.54 6.14
N CYS A 14 6.92 -5.27 4.85
CA CYS A 14 7.61 -4.06 4.39
C CYS A 14 6.90 -2.79 4.84
N SER A 15 5.56 -2.75 4.81
CA SER A 15 4.77 -1.61 5.28
C SER A 15 5.01 -1.32 6.76
N VAL A 16 5.07 -2.36 7.61
CA VAL A 16 5.39 -2.20 9.04
C VAL A 16 6.79 -1.65 9.24
N ILE A 17 7.79 -2.26 8.60
CA ILE A 17 9.19 -1.84 8.71
C ILE A 17 9.37 -0.41 8.21
N GLN A 18 8.82 -0.08 7.04
CA GLN A 18 8.92 1.24 6.43
C GLN A 18 8.38 2.33 7.36
N ASN A 19 7.19 2.14 7.93
CA ASN A 19 6.60 3.16 8.81
C ASN A 19 7.33 3.29 10.15
N ALA A 20 7.83 2.18 10.69
CA ALA A 20 8.66 2.20 11.91
C ALA A 20 9.99 2.93 11.68
N LEU A 21 10.66 2.68 10.54
CA LEU A 21 11.88 3.39 10.15
C LEU A 21 11.60 4.86 9.85
N ASN A 22 10.51 5.18 9.17
CA ASN A 22 10.11 6.56 8.88
C ASN A 22 9.87 7.35 10.16
N LYS A 23 9.28 6.75 11.19
CA LYS A 23 9.19 7.38 12.52
C LYS A 23 10.59 7.68 13.08
N GLN A 24 11.50 6.70 13.05
CA GLN A 24 12.86 6.87 13.57
C GLN A 24 13.65 7.96 12.84
N ILE A 25 13.54 8.00 11.51
CA ILE A 25 14.17 9.02 10.65
C ILE A 25 13.55 10.40 10.94
N SER A 26 12.21 10.47 11.04
CA SER A 26 11.50 11.73 11.31
C SER A 26 11.87 12.34 12.65
N ASN A 27 12.20 11.52 13.64
CA ASN A 27 12.73 11.99 14.93
C ASN A 27 14.13 12.60 14.82
N ARG A 28 14.87 12.35 13.72
CA ARG A 28 16.22 12.90 13.49
C ARG A 28 16.22 14.10 12.55
N ILE A 29 15.44 14.06 11.47
CA ILE A 29 15.50 15.06 10.39
C ILE A 29 14.17 15.76 10.11
N SER A 30 13.16 15.61 10.96
CA SER A 30 11.75 16.01 10.76
C SER A 30 10.98 15.16 9.75
N LEU A 31 9.66 15.09 9.93
CA LEU A 31 8.75 14.31 9.07
C LEU A 31 8.71 14.83 7.62
N PRO A 32 8.61 16.15 7.33
CA PRO A 32 8.58 16.64 5.94
C PRO A 32 9.86 16.32 5.16
N LEU A 33 11.04 16.43 5.79
CA LEU A 33 12.30 16.13 5.10
C LEU A 33 12.47 14.62 4.88
N SER A 34 12.09 13.80 5.87
CA SER A 34 12.04 12.34 5.74
C SER A 34 11.14 11.91 4.58
N LEU A 35 9.96 12.52 4.46
CA LEU A 35 9.04 12.33 3.33
C LEU A 35 9.69 12.69 1.99
N LEU A 36 10.35 13.84 1.90
CA LEU A 36 10.98 14.29 0.67
C LEU A 36 12.08 13.31 0.22
N VAL A 37 12.97 12.91 1.13
CA VAL A 37 14.06 11.98 0.85
C VAL A 37 13.53 10.61 0.40
N ASN A 38 12.55 10.07 1.10
CA ASN A 38 11.94 8.78 0.76
C ASN A 38 11.24 8.83 -0.61
N ASN A 39 10.47 9.87 -0.89
CA ASN A 39 9.78 10.01 -2.18
C ASN A 39 10.76 10.26 -3.34
N LEU A 40 11.89 10.94 -3.09
CA LEU A 40 12.96 11.06 -4.09
C LEU A 40 13.55 9.69 -4.43
N LEU A 41 13.84 8.85 -3.44
CA LEU A 41 14.33 7.49 -3.68
C LEU A 41 13.31 6.67 -4.47
N VAL A 42 12.01 6.75 -4.11
CA VAL A 42 10.94 6.07 -4.85
C VAL A 42 10.89 6.55 -6.29
N LEU A 43 10.96 7.86 -6.55
CA LEU A 43 11.00 8.41 -7.90
C LEU A 43 12.18 7.85 -8.70
N LEU A 44 13.38 7.84 -8.12
CA LEU A 44 14.58 7.31 -8.78
C LEU A 44 14.42 5.82 -9.13
N LEU A 45 13.89 5.00 -8.21
CA LEU A 45 13.62 3.59 -8.45
C LEU A 45 12.53 3.37 -9.50
N SER A 46 11.47 4.18 -9.50
CA SER A 46 10.41 4.13 -10.51
C SER A 46 10.94 4.51 -11.90
N VAL A 47 11.78 5.53 -12.00
CA VAL A 47 12.44 5.93 -13.25
C VAL A 47 13.36 4.81 -13.75
N ALA A 48 14.20 4.25 -12.87
CA ALA A 48 15.08 3.14 -13.22
C ALA A 48 14.29 1.91 -13.71
N LEU A 49 13.21 1.55 -13.01
CA LEU A 49 12.31 0.46 -13.42
C LEU A 49 11.68 0.74 -14.79
N PHE A 50 11.17 1.94 -15.01
CA PHE A 50 10.56 2.35 -16.27
C PHE A 50 11.53 2.17 -17.46
N PHE A 51 12.75 2.70 -17.34
CA PHE A 51 13.74 2.56 -18.41
C PHE A 51 14.19 1.11 -18.59
N THR A 52 14.39 0.36 -17.50
CA THR A 52 14.78 -1.06 -17.58
C THR A 52 13.75 -1.89 -18.33
N LEU A 53 12.46 -1.70 -18.02
CA LEU A 53 11.37 -2.41 -18.70
C LEU A 53 11.26 -1.99 -20.18
N ARG A 54 11.56 -0.74 -20.50
CA ARG A 54 11.50 -0.23 -21.88
C ARG A 54 12.64 -0.73 -22.77
N LEU A 55 13.73 -1.20 -22.18
CA LEU A 55 14.85 -1.83 -22.88
C LEU A 55 14.65 -3.34 -23.06
N TRP A 56 13.66 -3.94 -22.40
CA TRP A 56 13.39 -5.38 -22.45
C TRP A 56 12.38 -5.71 -23.57
N PRO A 57 12.52 -6.84 -24.28
CA PRO A 57 11.50 -7.31 -25.23
C PRO A 57 10.11 -7.45 -24.59
N ASP A 58 9.09 -6.81 -25.17
CA ASP A 58 7.71 -6.78 -24.64
C ASP A 58 7.08 -8.17 -24.48
N ASP A 59 7.40 -9.09 -25.38
CA ASP A 59 6.95 -10.48 -25.40
C ASP A 59 7.45 -11.29 -24.20
N ALA A 60 8.62 -10.95 -23.67
CA ALA A 60 9.18 -11.55 -22.46
C ALA A 60 8.57 -10.97 -21.15
N LEU A 61 7.87 -9.82 -21.23
CA LEU A 61 7.29 -9.17 -20.06
C LEU A 61 5.87 -9.68 -19.76
N PRO A 62 5.50 -9.83 -18.47
CA PRO A 62 4.10 -10.01 -18.08
C PRO A 62 3.24 -8.84 -18.58
N ALA A 63 1.98 -9.13 -18.92
CA ALA A 63 1.13 -8.17 -19.61
C ALA A 63 0.95 -6.82 -18.85
N MET A 64 1.08 -6.80 -17.52
CA MET A 64 0.98 -5.59 -16.69
C MET A 64 2.19 -4.64 -16.81
N PHE A 65 3.37 -5.16 -17.19
CA PHE A 65 4.60 -4.37 -17.35
C PHE A 65 4.85 -3.90 -18.78
N ARG A 66 4.03 -4.36 -19.73
CA ARG A 66 4.11 -3.96 -21.14
C ARG A 66 3.63 -2.52 -21.31
N THR A 67 4.27 -1.81 -22.24
CA THR A 67 3.87 -0.43 -22.55
C THR A 67 2.59 -0.45 -23.39
N ARG A 68 1.45 -0.04 -22.81
CA ARG A 68 0.14 -0.06 -23.51
C ARG A 68 -0.40 1.32 -23.89
N ALA A 69 0.06 2.37 -23.23
CA ALA A 69 -0.56 3.69 -23.26
C ALA A 69 0.49 4.80 -23.39
N GLY A 70 0.14 5.85 -24.13
CA GLY A 70 0.96 7.06 -24.28
C GLY A 70 0.62 8.11 -23.21
N ILE A 71 1.37 9.21 -23.17
CA ILE A 71 1.05 10.36 -22.30
C ILE A 71 -0.36 10.92 -22.57
N GLN A 72 -0.88 10.68 -23.78
CA GLN A 72 -2.21 11.13 -24.22
C GLN A 72 -3.36 10.43 -23.48
N ASP A 73 -3.11 9.26 -22.89
CA ASP A 73 -4.11 8.50 -22.12
C ASP A 73 -4.17 8.93 -20.64
N PHE A 74 -3.54 10.07 -20.31
CA PHE A 74 -3.49 10.58 -18.96
C PHE A 74 -4.90 10.86 -18.40
N SER A 75 -5.17 10.31 -17.22
CA SER A 75 -6.39 10.57 -16.45
C SER A 75 -6.03 11.10 -15.08
N LEU A 76 -6.79 12.08 -14.57
CA LEU A 76 -6.66 12.56 -13.19
C LEU A 76 -6.82 11.44 -12.16
N LYS A 77 -7.49 10.34 -12.51
CA LYS A 77 -7.60 9.14 -11.66
C LYS A 77 -6.23 8.53 -11.31
N PHE A 78 -5.21 8.76 -12.14
CA PHE A 78 -3.85 8.28 -11.89
C PHE A 78 -3.16 9.00 -10.71
N LEU A 79 -3.69 10.15 -10.27
CA LEU A 79 -3.16 10.87 -9.12
C LEU A 79 -3.64 10.29 -7.77
N VAL A 80 -4.78 9.58 -7.77
CA VAL A 80 -5.39 9.05 -6.54
C VAL A 80 -4.46 8.09 -5.79
N PRO A 81 -3.83 7.09 -6.45
CA PRO A 81 -2.89 6.21 -5.75
C PRO A 81 -1.68 6.97 -5.17
N GLY A 82 -1.16 7.96 -5.89
CA GLY A 82 -0.07 8.81 -5.42
C GLY A 82 -0.44 9.61 -4.17
N LEU A 83 -1.64 10.18 -4.14
CA LEU A 83 -2.16 10.89 -2.98
C LEU A 83 -2.36 9.95 -1.78
N CYS A 84 -2.93 8.76 -2.00
CA CYS A 84 -3.07 7.75 -0.94
C CYS A 84 -1.71 7.31 -0.38
N GLY A 85 -0.71 7.10 -1.25
CA GLY A 85 0.66 6.78 -0.84
C GLY A 85 1.27 7.89 0.01
N PHE A 86 1.12 9.15 -0.40
CA PHE A 86 1.56 10.30 0.38
C PHE A 86 0.91 10.36 1.78
N LEU A 87 -0.41 10.15 1.85
CA LEU A 87 -1.13 10.13 3.13
C LEU A 87 -0.65 9.01 4.03
N LEU A 88 -0.38 7.80 3.50
CA LEU A 88 0.14 6.69 4.29
C LEU A 88 1.52 7.01 4.87
N ILE A 89 2.46 7.50 4.06
CA ILE A 89 3.83 7.78 4.51
C ILE A 89 3.85 8.97 5.48
N THR A 90 2.90 9.90 5.38
CA THR A 90 2.82 11.07 6.27
C THR A 90 2.10 10.76 7.58
N LEU A 91 0.90 10.17 7.50
CA LEU A 91 0.01 10.00 8.64
C LEU A 91 0.35 8.76 9.48
N ALA A 92 0.84 7.68 8.86
CA ALA A 92 1.12 6.46 9.63
C ALA A 92 2.27 6.65 10.62
N PRO A 93 3.46 7.22 10.26
CA PRO A 93 4.52 7.46 11.24
C PRO A 93 4.07 8.39 12.37
N TYR A 94 3.30 9.43 12.04
CA TYR A 94 2.71 10.34 13.02
C TYR A 94 1.77 9.62 13.98
N ALA A 95 0.86 8.77 13.47
CA ALA A 95 -0.02 7.97 14.30
C ALA A 95 0.77 6.97 15.19
N ILE A 96 1.85 6.37 14.67
CA ILE A 96 2.71 5.42 15.42
C ILE A 96 3.45 6.14 16.55
N GLU A 97 3.81 7.41 16.36
CA GLU A 97 4.36 8.24 17.43
C GLU A 97 3.37 8.37 18.60
N LYS A 98 2.08 8.58 18.31
CA LYS A 98 1.04 8.83 19.33
C LYS A 98 0.42 7.58 19.94
N ALA A 99 0.22 6.52 19.15
CA ALA A 99 -0.56 5.34 19.54
C ALA A 99 0.25 4.03 19.56
N GLY A 100 1.50 4.05 19.09
CA GLY A 100 2.33 2.85 18.93
C GLY A 100 2.03 2.09 17.63
N ALA A 101 2.98 1.26 17.20
CA ALA A 101 2.91 0.57 15.89
C ALA A 101 1.74 -0.41 15.80
N THR A 102 1.59 -1.27 16.81
CA THR A 102 0.57 -2.32 16.84
C THR A 102 -0.84 -1.77 16.67
N ARG A 103 -1.23 -0.75 17.44
CA ARG A 103 -2.56 -0.15 17.38
C ARG A 103 -2.86 0.50 16.03
N VAL A 104 -1.87 1.19 15.45
CA VAL A 104 -2.01 1.84 14.14
C VAL A 104 -2.19 0.81 13.04
N PHE A 105 -1.36 -0.24 13.01
CA PHE A 105 -1.46 -1.25 11.96
C PHE A 105 -2.73 -2.10 12.07
N ILE A 106 -3.22 -2.36 13.28
CA ILE A 106 -4.53 -2.99 13.48
C ILE A 106 -5.64 -2.11 12.91
N GLY A 107 -5.62 -0.80 13.19
CA GLY A 107 -6.57 0.15 12.59
C GLY A 107 -6.50 0.17 11.06
N ILE A 108 -5.29 0.13 10.49
CA ILE A 108 -5.09 0.07 9.03
C ILE A 108 -5.65 -1.24 8.46
N ILE A 109 -5.37 -2.39 9.08
CA ILE A 109 -5.88 -3.70 8.62
C ILE A 109 -7.41 -3.73 8.64
N VAL A 110 -8.02 -3.24 9.72
CA VAL A 110 -9.48 -3.10 9.84
C VAL A 110 -10.04 -2.27 8.69
N ALA A 111 -9.45 -1.10 8.44
CA ALA A 111 -9.86 -0.23 7.34
C ALA A 111 -9.66 -0.91 5.97
N GLN A 112 -8.54 -1.60 5.74
CA GLN A 112 -8.27 -2.33 4.50
C GLN A 112 -9.30 -3.44 4.24
N ILE A 113 -9.69 -4.20 5.26
CA ILE A 113 -10.72 -5.25 5.14
C ILE A 113 -12.07 -4.62 4.75
N VAL A 114 -12.51 -3.58 5.47
CA VAL A 114 -13.80 -2.94 5.22
C VAL A 114 -13.82 -2.27 3.84
N VAL A 115 -12.81 -1.47 3.52
CA VAL A 115 -12.72 -0.75 2.25
C VAL A 115 -12.56 -1.70 1.07
N SER A 116 -11.80 -2.80 1.19
CA SER A 116 -11.70 -3.79 0.10
C SER A 116 -13.03 -4.49 -0.17
N ILE A 117 -13.82 -4.81 0.86
CA ILE A 117 -15.17 -5.38 0.69
C ILE A 117 -16.09 -4.39 -0.03
N LEU A 118 -16.07 -3.12 0.39
CA LEU A 118 -16.86 -2.07 -0.25
C LEU A 118 -16.42 -1.82 -1.70
N TRP A 119 -15.10 -1.81 -1.95
CA TRP A 119 -14.54 -1.61 -3.27
C TRP A 119 -14.94 -2.73 -4.22
N ASP A 120 -14.81 -3.98 -3.81
CA ASP A 120 -15.20 -5.13 -4.62
C ASP A 120 -16.69 -5.09 -4.98
N PHE A 121 -17.54 -4.67 -4.04
CA PHE A 121 -18.97 -4.53 -4.29
C PHE A 121 -19.31 -3.36 -5.23
N VAL A 122 -18.72 -2.18 -5.01
CA VAL A 122 -19.08 -0.94 -5.73
C VAL A 122 -18.33 -0.79 -7.05
N ALA A 123 -17.05 -1.10 -7.09
CA ALA A 123 -16.17 -0.84 -8.23
C ALA A 123 -15.97 -2.07 -9.13
N GLU A 124 -15.95 -3.28 -8.56
CA GLU A 124 -15.73 -4.52 -9.31
C GLU A 124 -17.00 -5.37 -9.52
N ALA A 125 -18.13 -4.94 -8.95
CA ALA A 125 -19.41 -5.64 -9.00
C ALA A 125 -19.33 -7.11 -8.52
N ILE A 126 -18.41 -7.41 -7.60
CA ILE A 126 -18.24 -8.73 -7.00
C ILE A 126 -19.26 -8.87 -5.86
N PRO A 127 -20.14 -9.89 -5.89
CA PRO A 127 -21.17 -10.05 -4.87
C PRO A 127 -20.58 -10.41 -3.50
N LEU A 128 -21.21 -9.91 -2.45
CA LEU A 128 -20.84 -10.19 -1.07
C LEU A 128 -21.15 -11.64 -0.72
N SER A 129 -20.13 -12.46 -0.46
CA SER A 129 -20.34 -13.82 0.05
C SER A 129 -20.40 -13.84 1.59
N PRO A 130 -21.27 -14.66 2.19
CA PRO A 130 -21.31 -14.85 3.65
C PRO A 130 -19.97 -15.32 4.22
N THR A 131 -19.23 -16.15 3.48
CA THR A 131 -17.90 -16.64 3.88
C THR A 131 -16.87 -15.52 3.98
N ARG A 132 -16.91 -14.55 3.07
CA ARG A 132 -16.01 -13.40 3.08
C ARG A 132 -16.32 -12.44 4.23
N LEU A 133 -17.61 -12.22 4.52
CA LEU A 133 -18.04 -11.44 5.69
C LEU A 133 -17.63 -12.11 7.00
N ALA A 134 -17.77 -13.43 7.10
CA ALA A 134 -17.30 -14.19 8.26
C ALA A 134 -15.78 -14.11 8.43
N GLY A 135 -15.01 -14.28 7.35
CA GLY A 135 -13.55 -14.14 7.36
C GLY A 135 -13.10 -12.74 7.78
N ALA A 136 -13.79 -11.70 7.29
CA ALA A 136 -13.56 -10.32 7.72
C ALA A 136 -13.86 -10.13 9.20
N ALA A 137 -14.99 -10.61 9.70
CA ALA A 137 -15.34 -10.53 11.12
C ALA A 137 -14.30 -11.22 12.02
N LEU A 138 -13.81 -12.40 11.62
CA LEU A 138 -12.73 -13.11 12.32
C LEU A 138 -11.41 -12.32 12.30
N GLY A 139 -11.06 -11.74 11.15
CA GLY A 139 -9.88 -10.87 11.02
C GLY A 139 -9.96 -9.65 11.93
N LEU A 140 -11.11 -9.00 11.99
CA LEU A 140 -11.38 -7.86 12.88
C LEU A 140 -11.31 -8.27 14.36
N ALA A 141 -11.89 -9.40 14.74
CA ALA A 141 -11.84 -9.92 16.09
C ALA A 141 -10.40 -10.26 16.52
N GLY A 142 -9.62 -10.92 15.65
CA GLY A 142 -8.21 -11.22 15.89
C GLY A 142 -7.36 -9.96 16.03
N ALA A 143 -7.57 -8.98 15.15
CA ALA A 143 -6.89 -7.70 15.22
C ALA A 143 -7.24 -6.94 16.51
N TRP A 144 -8.51 -6.94 16.93
CA TRP A 144 -8.93 -6.35 18.19
C TRP A 144 -8.29 -7.03 19.41
N LEU A 145 -8.24 -8.36 19.43
CA LEU A 145 -7.57 -9.12 20.50
C LEU A 145 -6.08 -8.77 20.60
N ALA A 146 -5.38 -8.65 19.47
CA ALA A 146 -3.97 -8.27 19.42
C ALA A 146 -3.71 -6.80 19.82
N SER A 147 -4.75 -5.96 19.88
CA SER A 147 -4.63 -4.54 20.24
C SER A 147 -4.69 -4.25 21.75
N ARG A 148 -5.12 -5.22 22.54
CA ARG A 148 -5.18 -5.15 24.02
C ARG A 148 -3.80 -5.32 24.62
#